data_AF-A0A0F7S0F8-F1
#
_entry.id   AF-A0A0F7S0F8-F1
#
_cell.length_a   1.000
_cell.length_b   1.000
_cell.length_c   1.000
_cell.angle_alpha   90.00
_cell.angle_beta   90.00
_cell.angle_gamma   90.00
#
_symmetry.space_group_name_H-M   'P 1'
#
loop_
_entity.id
_entity.type
_entity.pdbx_description
1 polymer ?
#
loop_
_entity_poly.entity_id
_entity_poly.type
_entity_poly.pdbx_seq_one_letter_code
_entity_poly.pdbx_strand_id
1 'polypeptide(L)'
;MPLQFFSDFVKVAEDEAKHFSLLTKRLEEMGSYFGALPVHHGLWDSAMETAHSLTARLSIIHLVHEARGLDVNPTTIKKFDNAGDAQSVETLTVIHLDEITHVSAGHRWLTWLCSNARPPLDPVQVFRCEVRKNFIGRLKRPFNTEDRRKAGLDKEWYDDLVGEKESTYSMGVRRNEVPGG
;
A
#
# COMPACT_ATOMS: atom_id res chain seq x y z
N MET A 1 6.12 -9.33 20.24
CA MET A 1 5.30 -8.16 19.82
C MET A 1 4.36 -7.78 20.96
N PRO A 2 4.12 -6.48 21.20
CA PRO A 2 3.16 -6.01 22.21
C PRO A 2 1.71 -6.18 21.75
N LEU A 3 0.74 -6.15 22.68
CA LEU A 3 -0.68 -6.32 22.37
C LEU A 3 -1.21 -5.29 21.36
N GLN A 4 -0.74 -4.04 21.47
CA GLN A 4 -1.13 -2.95 20.56
C GLN A 4 -0.88 -3.27 19.08
N PHE A 5 0.13 -4.09 18.77
CA PHE A 5 0.40 -4.54 17.40
C PHE A 5 -0.82 -5.28 16.84
N PHE A 6 -1.34 -6.23 17.61
CA PHE A 6 -2.48 -7.03 17.19
C PHE A 6 -3.75 -6.16 17.10
N SER A 7 -3.96 -5.25 18.06
CA SER A 7 -5.08 -4.32 18.03
C SER A 7 -5.07 -3.43 16.78
N ASP A 8 -3.90 -2.92 16.39
CA ASP A 8 -3.77 -2.09 15.19
C ASP A 8 -4.10 -2.89 13.93
N PHE A 9 -3.58 -4.12 13.78
CA PHE A 9 -3.85 -4.92 12.58
C PHE A 9 -5.26 -5.51 12.53
N VAL A 10 -5.91 -5.74 13.68
CA VAL A 10 -7.35 -6.01 13.73
C VAL A 10 -8.15 -4.80 13.23
N LYS A 11 -7.73 -3.58 13.60
CA LYS A 11 -8.37 -2.36 13.10
C LYS A 11 -8.17 -2.18 11.59
N VAL A 12 -6.96 -2.39 11.08
CA VAL A 12 -6.69 -2.39 9.62
C VAL A 12 -7.60 -3.41 8.92
N ALA A 13 -7.70 -4.64 9.42
CA ALA A 13 -8.56 -5.66 8.82
C ALA A 13 -10.06 -5.28 8.84
N GLU A 14 -10.54 -4.62 9.90
CA GLU A 14 -11.90 -4.08 9.96
C GLU A 14 -12.12 -2.99 8.90
N ASP A 15 -11.18 -2.07 8.75
CA ASP A 15 -11.27 -1.00 7.76
C ASP A 15 -11.24 -1.55 6.33
N GLU A 16 -10.43 -2.57 6.04
CA GLU A 16 -10.40 -3.25 4.74
C GLU A 16 -11.72 -3.96 4.41
N ALA A 17 -12.36 -4.59 5.40
CA ALA A 17 -13.69 -5.16 5.24
C ALA A 17 -14.75 -4.09 4.96
N LYS A 18 -14.64 -2.92 5.61
CA LYS A 18 -15.46 -1.74 5.35
C LYS A 18 -15.23 -1.22 3.93
N HIS A 19 -13.98 -1.09 3.49
CA HIS A 19 -13.61 -0.62 2.14
C HIS A 19 -14.19 -1.53 1.06
N PHE A 20 -14.01 -2.84 1.20
CA PHE A 20 -14.60 -3.83 0.30
C PHE A 20 -16.12 -3.68 0.20
N SER A 21 -16.80 -3.50 1.34
CA SER A 21 -18.26 -3.34 1.40
C SER A 21 -18.72 -2.06 0.70
N LEU A 22 -18.02 -0.94 0.92
CA LEU A 22 -18.31 0.34 0.27
C LEU A 22 -18.12 0.26 -1.24
N LEU A 23 -17.00 -0.30 -1.70
CA LEU A 23 -16.68 -0.43 -3.13
C LEU A 23 -17.63 -1.38 -3.85
N THR A 24 -17.98 -2.51 -3.23
CA THR A 24 -18.93 -3.47 -3.80
C THR A 24 -20.30 -2.83 -3.98
N LYS A 25 -20.80 -2.13 -2.95
CA LYS A 25 -22.06 -1.39 -3.04
C LYS A 25 -22.04 -0.36 -4.18
N ARG A 26 -20.96 0.41 -4.31
CA ARG A 26 -20.80 1.38 -5.41
C ARG A 26 -20.80 0.71 -6.78
N LEU A 27 -20.12 -0.42 -6.94
CA LEU A 27 -20.12 -1.18 -8.19
C LEU A 27 -21.53 -1.64 -8.57
N GLU A 28 -22.30 -2.18 -7.61
CA GLU A 28 -23.68 -2.62 -7.82
C GLU A 28 -24.61 -1.47 -8.22
N GLU A 29 -24.49 -0.32 -7.55
CA GLU A 29 -25.24 0.90 -7.89
C GLU A 29 -24.94 1.41 -9.32
N MET A 30 -23.76 1.09 -9.85
CA MET A 30 -23.35 1.39 -11.23
C MET A 30 -23.68 0.27 -12.24
N GLY A 31 -24.40 -0.79 -11.82
CA GLY A 31 -24.76 -1.92 -12.67
C GLY A 31 -23.61 -2.89 -12.95
N SER A 32 -22.57 -2.88 -12.11
CA SER A 32 -21.43 -3.82 -12.15
C SER A 32 -21.44 -4.73 -10.91
N TYR A 33 -20.41 -5.55 -10.75
CA TYR A 33 -20.25 -6.41 -9.57
C TYR A 33 -18.77 -6.76 -9.35
N PHE A 34 -18.41 -7.17 -8.13
CA PHE A 34 -17.04 -7.61 -7.84
C PHE A 34 -16.66 -8.84 -8.68
N GLY A 35 -15.57 -8.75 -9.43
CA GLY A 35 -15.12 -9.79 -10.36
C GLY A 35 -15.66 -9.64 -11.79
N ALA A 36 -16.48 -8.62 -12.09
CA ALA A 36 -16.90 -8.31 -13.45
C ALA A 36 -15.76 -7.78 -14.33
N LEU A 37 -14.77 -7.13 -13.72
CA LEU A 37 -13.59 -6.56 -14.38
C LEU A 37 -12.32 -7.32 -13.97
N PRO A 38 -11.36 -7.51 -14.89
CA PRO A 38 -10.08 -8.13 -14.55
C PRO A 38 -9.31 -7.23 -13.58
N VAL A 39 -8.71 -7.83 -12.57
CA VAL A 39 -7.86 -7.16 -11.57
C VAL A 39 -6.48 -7.80 -11.53
N HIS A 40 -5.47 -7.02 -11.17
CA HIS A 40 -4.14 -7.56 -10.91
C HIS A 40 -4.06 -8.13 -9.49
N HIS A 41 -3.22 -9.14 -9.29
CA HIS A 41 -2.99 -9.80 -7.99
C HIS A 41 -1.64 -9.43 -7.35
N GLY A 42 -0.96 -8.37 -7.85
CA GLY A 42 0.41 -8.04 -7.41
C GLY A 42 0.59 -7.74 -5.92
N LEU A 43 -0.43 -7.18 -5.26
CA LEU A 43 -0.43 -7.00 -3.80
C LEU A 43 -0.46 -8.35 -3.08
N TRP A 44 -1.32 -9.28 -3.54
CA TRP A 44 -1.43 -10.63 -3.01
C TRP A 44 -0.14 -11.43 -3.19
N ASP A 45 0.50 -11.33 -4.36
CA ASP A 45 1.79 -11.98 -4.61
C ASP A 45 2.87 -11.46 -3.66
N SER A 46 3.00 -10.12 -3.59
CA SER A 46 3.96 -9.46 -2.67
C SER A 46 3.71 -9.87 -1.23
N ALA A 47 2.44 -10.03 -0.86
CA ALA A 47 2.04 -10.53 0.44
C ALA A 47 2.59 -11.95 0.64
N MET A 48 2.18 -12.91 -0.19
CA MET A 48 2.60 -14.30 -0.06
C MET A 48 4.13 -14.45 -0.02
N GLU A 49 4.86 -13.72 -0.86
CA GLU A 49 6.32 -13.76 -0.91
C GLU A 49 6.98 -13.24 0.37
N THR A 50 6.40 -12.23 1.02
CA THR A 50 6.93 -11.64 2.26
C THR A 50 6.37 -12.27 3.52
N ALA A 51 5.49 -13.27 3.43
CA ALA A 51 4.82 -13.90 4.58
C ALA A 51 5.76 -14.47 5.65
N HIS A 52 6.98 -14.82 5.25
CA HIS A 52 8.01 -15.38 6.11
C HIS A 52 8.76 -14.33 6.96
N SER A 53 8.58 -13.04 6.68
CA SER A 53 9.33 -11.96 7.35
C SER A 53 8.42 -10.77 7.65
N LEU A 54 8.22 -10.48 8.94
CA LEU A 54 7.39 -9.35 9.35
C LEU A 54 7.99 -8.00 8.90
N THR A 55 9.32 -7.83 8.92
CA THR A 55 9.95 -6.58 8.44
C THR A 55 9.77 -6.41 6.93
N ALA A 56 9.88 -7.50 6.16
CA ALA A 56 9.62 -7.47 4.73
C ALA A 56 8.13 -7.16 4.45
N ARG A 57 7.22 -7.80 5.18
CA ARG A 57 5.78 -7.61 5.04
C ARG A 57 5.36 -6.17 5.33
N LEU A 58 5.84 -5.60 6.43
CA LEU A 58 5.58 -4.21 6.79
C LEU A 58 6.12 -3.24 5.73
N SER A 59 7.34 -3.50 5.26
CA SER A 59 7.98 -2.64 4.26
C SER A 59 7.25 -2.67 2.92
N ILE A 60 6.87 -3.85 2.43
CA ILE A 60 6.30 -3.99 1.08
C ILE A 60 4.79 -3.70 1.07
N ILE A 61 4.01 -4.27 1.98
CA ILE A 61 2.56 -4.11 1.93
C ILE A 61 2.17 -2.71 2.43
N HIS A 62 2.59 -2.36 3.64
CA HIS A 62 2.13 -1.11 4.25
C HIS A 62 2.91 0.11 3.74
N LEU A 63 4.23 0.01 3.61
CA LEU A 63 5.05 1.18 3.27
C LEU A 63 5.30 1.37 1.76
N VAL A 64 4.94 0.39 0.92
CA VAL A 64 4.97 0.53 -0.55
C VAL A 64 3.57 0.47 -1.16
N HIS A 65 2.80 -0.61 -0.95
CA HIS A 65 1.49 -0.77 -1.62
C HIS A 65 0.42 0.16 -1.05
N GLU A 66 0.21 0.23 0.26
CA GLU A 66 -0.76 1.17 0.86
C GLU A 66 -0.29 2.62 0.66
N ALA A 67 1.00 2.89 0.81
CA ALA A 67 1.58 4.21 0.52
C ALA A 67 1.42 4.62 -0.95
N ARG A 68 1.23 3.68 -1.88
CA ARG A 68 0.89 3.96 -3.29
C ARG A 68 -0.57 4.39 -3.42
N GLY A 69 -1.47 3.83 -2.61
CA GLY A 69 -2.86 4.29 -2.48
C GLY A 69 -2.94 5.78 -2.17
N LEU A 70 -2.11 6.28 -1.23
CA LEU A 70 -2.05 7.70 -0.88
C LEU A 70 -1.69 8.63 -2.06
N ASP A 71 -0.93 8.12 -3.03
CA ASP A 71 -0.52 8.88 -4.21
C ASP A 71 -1.61 8.91 -5.29
N VAL A 72 -2.31 7.78 -5.46
CA VAL A 72 -3.23 7.56 -6.59
C VAL A 72 -4.65 8.00 -6.24
N ASN A 73 -5.11 7.73 -5.02
CA ASN A 73 -6.48 8.00 -4.57
C ASN A 73 -6.92 9.46 -4.80
N PRO A 74 -6.12 10.50 -4.50
CA PRO A 74 -6.53 11.88 -4.75
C PRO A 74 -6.84 12.17 -6.22
N THR A 75 -6.07 11.57 -7.15
CA THR A 75 -6.30 11.71 -8.59
C THR A 75 -7.58 10.98 -9.00
N THR A 76 -7.83 9.80 -8.45
CA THR A 76 -9.06 9.03 -8.71
C THR A 76 -10.29 9.76 -8.17
N ILE A 77 -10.24 10.27 -6.94
CA ILE A 77 -11.29 11.09 -6.33
C ILE A 77 -11.62 12.29 -7.23
N LYS A 78 -10.60 13.04 -7.67
CA LYS A 78 -10.79 14.19 -8.57
C LYS A 78 -11.43 13.81 -9.91
N LYS A 79 -11.17 12.61 -10.44
CA LYS A 79 -11.82 12.14 -11.67
C LYS A 79 -13.31 11.91 -11.46
N PHE A 80 -13.71 11.30 -10.36
CA PHE A 80 -15.14 11.11 -10.03
C PHE A 80 -15.84 12.44 -9.74
N ASP A 81 -15.16 13.36 -9.05
CA ASP A 81 -15.67 14.71 -8.79
C ASP A 81 -15.95 15.47 -10.10
N ASN A 82 -14.98 15.48 -11.02
CA ASN A 82 -15.15 16.08 -12.35
C ASN A 82 -16.26 15.41 -13.18
N ALA A 83 -16.58 14.15 -12.90
CA ALA A 83 -17.67 13.42 -13.54
C ALA A 83 -19.04 13.64 -12.86
N GLY A 84 -19.08 14.39 -11.75
CA GLY A 84 -20.30 14.65 -10.98
C GLY A 84 -20.74 13.47 -10.11
N ASP A 85 -19.89 12.47 -9.88
CA ASP A 85 -20.20 11.30 -9.04
C ASP A 85 -19.82 11.55 -7.57
N ALA A 86 -20.68 12.31 -6.88
CA ALA A 86 -20.48 12.65 -5.48
C ALA A 86 -20.42 11.42 -4.55
N GLN A 87 -21.13 10.34 -4.87
CA GLN A 87 -21.17 9.12 -4.05
C GLN A 87 -19.84 8.38 -4.08
N SER A 88 -19.21 8.29 -5.26
CA SER A 88 -17.88 7.70 -5.39
C SER A 88 -16.80 8.60 -4.76
N VAL A 89 -16.95 9.93 -4.84
CA VAL A 89 -16.07 10.87 -4.14
C VAL A 89 -16.13 10.65 -2.62
N GLU A 90 -17.33 10.58 -2.04
CA GLU A 90 -17.51 10.32 -0.61
C GLU A 90 -16.88 8.99 -0.19
N THR A 91 -17.17 7.93 -0.94
CA THR A 91 -16.65 6.58 -0.68
C THR A 91 -15.12 6.53 -0.70
N LEU A 92 -14.51 7.06 -1.76
CA LEU A 92 -13.06 7.04 -1.92
C LEU A 92 -12.36 7.99 -0.94
N THR A 93 -13.02 9.05 -0.49
CA THR A 93 -12.47 9.95 0.54
C THR A 93 -12.38 9.25 1.88
N VAL A 94 -13.39 8.45 2.28
CA VAL A 94 -13.33 7.62 3.49
C VAL A 94 -12.14 6.67 3.41
N ILE A 95 -12.03 5.93 2.30
CA ILE A 95 -10.94 4.97 2.07
C ILE A 95 -9.58 5.69 2.17
N HIS A 96 -9.40 6.81 1.47
CA HIS A 96 -8.15 7.57 1.49
C HIS A 96 -7.72 8.01 2.89
N LEU A 97 -8.66 8.42 3.74
CA LEU A 97 -8.35 8.81 5.11
C LEU A 97 -7.93 7.62 5.98
N ASP A 98 -8.56 6.47 5.80
CA ASP A 98 -8.19 5.24 6.52
C ASP A 98 -6.80 4.75 6.08
N GLU A 99 -6.48 4.80 4.79
CA GLU A 99 -5.16 4.39 4.24
C GLU A 99 -4.00 5.15 4.90
N ILE A 100 -4.18 6.43 5.26
CA ILE A 100 -3.15 7.20 5.99
C ILE A 100 -2.85 6.52 7.33
N THR A 101 -3.86 5.99 8.01
CA THR A 101 -3.71 5.30 9.29
C THR A 101 -3.09 3.91 9.13
N HIS A 102 -3.34 3.22 8.01
CA HIS A 102 -2.76 1.91 7.72
C HIS A 102 -1.25 2.03 7.47
N VAL A 103 -0.86 3.00 6.63
CA VAL A 103 0.56 3.34 6.41
C VAL A 103 1.22 3.78 7.72
N SER A 104 0.53 4.56 8.56
CA SER A 104 1.01 4.95 9.89
C SER A 104 1.27 3.75 10.80
N ALA A 105 0.38 2.75 10.79
CA ALA A 105 0.55 1.51 11.55
C ALA A 105 1.76 0.73 11.05
N GLY A 106 1.92 0.57 9.73
CA GLY A 106 3.10 -0.03 9.12
C GLY A 106 4.40 0.65 9.56
N HIS A 107 4.42 1.98 9.51
CA HIS A 107 5.58 2.79 9.85
C HIS A 107 5.95 2.65 11.34
N ARG A 108 4.94 2.74 12.21
CA ARG A 108 5.09 2.57 13.67
C ARG A 108 5.70 1.20 13.99
N TRP A 109 5.18 0.13 13.42
CA TRP A 109 5.62 -1.22 13.76
C TRP A 109 6.97 -1.60 13.18
N LEU A 110 7.31 -1.11 11.97
CA LEU A 110 8.65 -1.29 11.45
C LEU A 110 9.68 -0.54 12.30
N THR A 111 9.39 0.71 12.66
CA THR A 111 10.25 1.52 13.55
C THR A 111 10.42 0.87 14.91
N TRP A 112 9.34 0.34 15.49
CA TRP A 112 9.39 -0.39 16.75
C TRP A 112 10.28 -1.64 16.65
N LEU A 113 10.13 -2.44 15.59
CA LEU A 113 10.96 -3.64 15.37
C LEU A 113 12.45 -3.28 15.27
N CYS A 114 12.78 -2.25 14.50
CA CYS A 114 14.16 -1.82 14.30
C CYS A 114 14.78 -1.28 15.61
N SER A 115 14.01 -0.53 16.40
CA SER A 115 14.44 0.00 17.69
C SER A 115 14.66 -1.09 18.75
N ASN A 116 13.90 -2.19 18.68
CA ASN A 116 13.99 -3.32 19.61
C ASN A 116 14.95 -4.43 19.14
N ALA A 117 15.56 -4.29 17.96
CA ALA A 117 16.59 -5.19 17.48
C ALA A 117 17.87 -5.08 18.33
N ARG A 118 18.71 -6.12 18.29
CA ARG A 118 20.00 -6.14 19.00
C ARG A 118 21.13 -6.51 18.03
N PRO A 119 21.97 -5.55 17.61
CA PRO A 119 21.93 -4.11 17.92
C PRO A 119 20.70 -3.41 17.29
N PRO A 120 20.33 -2.19 17.76
CA PRO A 120 19.29 -1.40 17.11
C PRO A 120 19.61 -1.13 15.65
N LEU A 121 18.59 -1.12 14.81
CA LEU A 121 18.70 -0.90 13.36
C LEU A 121 18.06 0.44 12.98
N ASP A 122 18.56 1.05 11.91
CA ASP A 122 17.90 2.20 11.29
C ASP A 122 16.70 1.72 10.45
N PRO A 123 15.46 2.11 10.80
CA PRO A 123 14.27 1.69 10.08
C PRO A 123 14.25 2.13 8.62
N VAL A 124 14.86 3.28 8.28
CA VAL A 124 14.94 3.75 6.88
C VAL A 124 15.83 2.80 6.08
N GLN A 125 16.99 2.41 6.62
CA GLN A 125 17.87 1.46 5.93
C GLN A 125 17.24 0.07 5.80
N VAL A 126 16.55 -0.40 6.84
CA VAL A 126 15.83 -1.68 6.81
C VAL A 126 14.76 -1.64 5.72
N PHE A 127 13.91 -0.60 5.70
CA PHE A 127 12.91 -0.42 4.66
C PHE A 127 13.53 -0.44 3.26
N ARG A 128 14.55 0.38 3.01
CA ARG A 128 15.20 0.46 1.69
C ARG A 128 15.83 -0.87 1.28
N CYS A 129 16.39 -1.62 2.23
CA CYS A 129 16.91 -2.96 2.00
C CYS A 129 15.80 -3.95 1.61
N GLU A 130 14.70 -3.96 2.37
CA GLU A 130 13.56 -4.84 2.07
C GLU A 130 12.90 -4.50 0.74
N VAL A 131 12.81 -3.22 0.36
CA VAL A 131 12.31 -2.80 -0.95
C VAL A 131 13.23 -3.27 -2.08
N ARG A 132 14.55 -3.05 -1.96
CA ARG A 132 15.51 -3.58 -2.95
C ARG A 132 15.36 -5.09 -3.15
N LYS A 133 15.26 -5.82 -2.05
CA LYS A 133 15.21 -7.29 -2.08
C LYS A 133 13.88 -7.85 -2.59
N ASN A 134 12.75 -7.22 -2.24
CA ASN A 134 11.43 -7.84 -2.41
C ASN A 134 10.52 -7.11 -3.41
N PHE A 135 10.89 -5.93 -3.91
CA PHE A 135 10.10 -5.17 -4.88
C PHE A 135 10.75 -5.18 -6.27
N ILE A 136 9.92 -5.10 -7.32
CA ILE A 136 10.38 -5.09 -8.71
C ILE A 136 10.22 -3.67 -9.27
N GLY A 137 11.33 -3.04 -9.66
CA GLY A 137 11.33 -1.76 -10.35
C GLY A 137 11.26 -0.54 -9.43
N ARG A 138 11.10 0.65 -10.02
CA ARG A 138 11.12 1.93 -9.28
C ARG A 138 9.80 2.19 -8.59
N LEU A 139 9.84 2.81 -7.40
CA LEU A 139 8.63 3.36 -6.79
C LEU A 139 8.05 4.46 -7.69
N LYS A 140 6.76 4.34 -8.04
CA LYS A 140 6.11 5.20 -9.04
C LYS A 140 5.75 6.57 -8.48
N ARG A 141 6.16 7.61 -9.19
CA ARG A 141 5.75 9.01 -9.00
C ARG A 141 4.40 9.29 -9.70
N PRO A 142 3.69 10.39 -9.37
CA PRO A 142 4.00 11.39 -8.34
C PRO A 142 3.78 10.85 -6.92
N PHE A 143 4.53 11.38 -5.94
CA PHE A 143 4.32 11.07 -4.52
C PHE A 143 3.46 12.15 -3.87
N ASN A 144 2.44 11.75 -3.13
CA ASN A 144 1.68 12.64 -2.24
C ASN A 144 2.48 12.86 -0.96
N THR A 145 3.43 13.79 -1.02
CA THR A 145 4.35 14.06 0.09
C THR A 145 3.63 14.49 1.37
N GLU A 146 2.48 15.15 1.26
CA GLU A 146 1.77 15.63 2.45
C GLU A 146 1.09 14.49 3.21
N ASP A 147 0.35 13.62 2.52
CA ASP A 147 -0.32 12.51 3.20
C ASP A 147 0.66 11.40 3.62
N ARG A 148 1.73 11.16 2.84
CA ARG A 148 2.82 10.28 3.27
C ARG A 148 3.48 10.80 4.56
N ARG A 149 3.73 12.11 4.66
CA ARG A 149 4.29 12.74 5.85
C ARG A 149 3.35 12.63 7.06
N LYS A 150 2.03 12.79 6.86
CA LYS A 150 1.03 12.53 7.93
C LYS A 150 1.12 11.09 8.44
N ALA A 151 1.44 10.14 7.56
CA ALA A 151 1.66 8.75 7.93
C ALA A 151 3.04 8.43 8.53
N GLY A 152 3.94 9.42 8.62
CA GLY A 152 5.31 9.26 9.12
C GLY A 152 6.34 8.88 8.05
N LEU A 153 5.96 8.79 6.78
CA LEU A 153 6.87 8.54 5.66
C LEU A 153 7.42 9.84 5.08
N ASP A 154 8.59 10.23 5.56
CA ASP A 154 9.37 11.33 4.97
C ASP A 154 10.10 10.90 3.69
N LYS A 155 10.62 11.87 2.94
CA LYS A 155 11.26 11.62 1.63
C LYS A 155 12.43 10.63 1.70
N GLU A 156 13.18 10.61 2.81
CA GLU A 156 14.34 9.72 3.00
C GLU A 156 13.99 8.24 2.83
N TRP A 157 12.75 7.87 3.13
CA TRP A 157 12.25 6.51 2.97
C TRP A 157 12.26 6.09 1.51
N TYR A 158 11.57 6.84 0.65
CA TYR A 158 11.19 6.40 -0.69
C TYR A 158 11.89 7.12 -1.84
N ASP A 159 12.60 8.23 -1.58
CA ASP A 159 13.23 8.98 -2.66
C ASP A 159 14.40 8.18 -3.28
N ASP A 160 14.46 8.26 -4.61
CA ASP A 160 15.38 7.50 -5.47
C ASP A 160 15.46 5.98 -5.16
N LEU A 161 14.39 5.40 -4.63
CA LEU A 161 14.36 3.98 -4.26
C LEU A 161 13.91 3.11 -5.43
N VAL A 162 14.67 2.04 -5.66
CA VAL A 162 14.45 1.06 -6.73
C VAL A 162 14.49 -0.33 -6.13
N GLY A 163 13.48 -1.12 -6.45
CA GLY A 163 13.46 -2.56 -6.22
C GLY A 163 14.37 -3.29 -7.20
N GLU A 164 15.20 -4.19 -6.67
CA GLU A 164 16.23 -4.96 -7.39
C GLU A 164 15.83 -6.43 -7.57
N LYS A 165 14.62 -6.80 -7.13
CA LYS A 165 14.10 -8.15 -7.34
C LYS A 165 13.94 -8.42 -8.83
N GLU A 166 14.47 -9.53 -9.29
CA GLU A 166 14.28 -9.99 -10.67
C GLU A 166 12.83 -10.43 -10.90
N SER A 167 12.31 -10.10 -12.08
CA SER A 167 11.00 -10.58 -12.51
C SER A 167 11.06 -12.09 -12.76
N THR A 168 10.23 -12.86 -12.06
CA THR A 168 10.02 -14.29 -12.33
C THR A 168 9.14 -14.52 -13.57
N TYR A 169 8.55 -13.46 -14.14
CA TYR A 169 7.80 -13.55 -15.40
C TYR A 169 8.75 -13.68 -16.58
N SER A 170 8.56 -14.74 -17.37
CA SER A 170 9.33 -15.00 -18.58
C SER A 170 9.18 -13.85 -19.59
N MET A 171 10.29 -13.51 -20.24
CA MET A 171 10.50 -12.39 -21.17
C MET A 171 9.63 -12.40 -22.46
N GLY A 172 8.51 -13.14 -22.47
CA GLY A 172 7.63 -13.36 -23.63
C GLY A 172 6.13 -13.23 -23.35
N VAL A 173 5.68 -13.12 -22.10
CA VAL A 173 4.29 -12.73 -21.81
C VAL A 173 4.26 -11.21 -21.77
N ARG A 174 3.84 -10.57 -22.87
CA ARG A 174 3.50 -9.14 -22.87
C ARG A 174 2.28 -8.93 -21.98
N ARG A 175 2.51 -8.80 -20.68
CA ARG A 175 1.62 -8.04 -19.82
C ARG A 175 1.82 -6.58 -20.19
N ASN A 176 0.76 -5.90 -20.65
CA ASN A 176 0.69 -4.43 -20.62
C ASN A 176 0.58 -3.92 -19.16
N GLU A 177 1.22 -4.62 -18.22
CA GLU A 177 1.19 -4.33 -16.81
C GLU A 177 2.49 -3.62 -16.47
N VAL A 178 2.33 -2.44 -15.88
CA VAL A 178 3.47 -1.67 -15.37
C VAL A 178 3.87 -2.30 -14.04
N PRO A 179 5.10 -2.84 -13.89
CA PRO A 179 5.57 -3.36 -12.60
C PRO A 179 5.36 -2.30 -11.50
N GLY A 180 4.74 -2.70 -10.38
CA GLY A 180 4.61 -1.87 -9.18
C GLY A 180 3.38 -0.94 -9.09
N GLY A 181 2.15 -1.44 -9.33
CA GLY A 181 0.90 -0.71 -8.98
C GLY A 181 0.69 0.60 -9.71
#